data_AF-A0A3R8ZWD6-F1
#
_entry.id   AF-A0A3R8ZWD6-F1
#
_cell.length_a   1.000
_cell.length_b   1.000
_cell.length_c   1.000
_cell.angle_alpha   90.00
_cell.angle_beta   90.00
_cell.angle_gamma   90.00
#
_symmetry.space_group_name_H-M   'P 1'
#
loop_
_entity.id
_entity.type
_entity.pdbx_description
1 polymer ?
#
loop_
_entity_poly.entity_id
_entity_poly.type
_entity_poly.pdbx_seq_one_letter_code
_entity_poly.pdbx_strand_id
1 'polypeptide(L)'
;MQFYTVSDSYIAHLKGVEARVPDNYGGSRAFVGIVLEINGLKYLAPLTSHKPKQDRIPSSAPSAFKLHERTDPTNKLGMICLNNMLPVTDDVIELLDISAQPARYQRMLYKQYEYIKVNITEIESRAQNLYKIVTVDQNKFFTSICCDFKVLEEACNSFNRPT
;
A
#
# COMPACT_ATOMS: atom_id res chain seq x y z
N MET A 1 11.97 1.09 -3.77
CA MET A 1 10.51 0.96 -4.00
C MET A 1 10.13 1.52 -5.36
N GLN A 2 9.13 0.92 -6.01
CA GLN A 2 8.53 1.30 -7.30
C GLN A 2 7.01 1.35 -7.18
N PHE A 3 6.33 1.88 -8.21
CA PHE A 3 4.87 1.84 -8.30
C PHE A 3 4.41 0.63 -9.12
N TYR A 4 3.30 0.05 -8.68
CA TYR A 4 2.69 -1.14 -9.28
C TYR A 4 1.19 -0.96 -9.45
N THR A 5 0.62 -1.72 -10.36
CA THR A 5 -0.80 -2.08 -10.36
C THR A 5 -0.94 -3.53 -9.88
N VAL A 6 -2.12 -3.87 -9.37
CA VAL A 6 -2.47 -5.23 -8.95
C VAL A 6 -3.67 -5.67 -9.79
N SER A 7 -3.72 -6.94 -10.21
CA SER A 7 -4.82 -7.43 -11.03
C SER A 7 -6.17 -7.37 -10.31
N ASP A 8 -7.25 -7.04 -11.04
CA ASP A 8 -8.59 -6.96 -10.47
C ASP A 8 -9.10 -8.32 -9.96
N SER A 9 -8.75 -9.41 -10.63
CA SER A 9 -9.11 -10.77 -10.20
C SER A 9 -8.50 -11.10 -8.84
N TYR A 10 -7.25 -10.71 -8.61
CA TYR A 10 -6.59 -10.91 -7.32
C TYR A 10 -7.20 -10.02 -6.23
N ILE A 11 -7.48 -8.75 -6.52
CA ILE A 11 -8.15 -7.87 -5.54
C ILE A 11 -9.55 -8.40 -5.20
N ALA A 12 -10.31 -8.88 -6.18
CA ALA A 12 -11.63 -9.47 -5.95
C ALA A 12 -11.53 -10.73 -5.08
N HIS A 13 -10.52 -11.57 -5.29
CA HIS A 13 -10.23 -12.75 -4.47
C HIS A 13 -9.94 -12.36 -3.01
N LEU A 14 -9.00 -11.43 -2.78
CA LEU A 14 -8.66 -10.98 -1.42
C LEU A 14 -9.85 -10.31 -0.71
N LYS A 15 -10.68 -9.56 -1.44
CA LYS A 15 -11.92 -8.98 -0.90
C LYS A 15 -12.95 -10.01 -0.46
N GLY A 16 -12.92 -11.21 -1.03
CA GLY A 16 -13.79 -12.32 -0.62
C GLY A 16 -13.54 -12.76 0.82
N VAL A 17 -12.34 -12.53 1.36
CA VAL A 17 -11.97 -12.90 2.73
C VAL A 17 -11.75 -11.71 3.67
N GLU A 18 -11.39 -10.54 3.13
CA GLU A 18 -11.10 -9.34 3.92
C GLU A 18 -11.71 -8.08 3.28
N ALA A 19 -12.76 -7.56 3.91
CA ALA A 19 -13.54 -6.43 3.40
C ALA A 19 -12.76 -5.09 3.38
N ARG A 20 -11.68 -4.96 4.15
CA ARG A 20 -10.85 -3.74 4.18
C ARG A 20 -9.87 -3.64 3.02
N VAL A 21 -9.75 -4.68 2.18
CA VAL A 21 -8.96 -4.60 0.94
C VAL A 21 -9.52 -3.47 0.06
N PRO A 22 -8.68 -2.52 -0.40
CA PRO A 22 -9.15 -1.33 -1.11
C PRO A 22 -9.76 -1.68 -2.47
N ASP A 23 -10.69 -0.85 -2.94
CA ASP A 23 -11.17 -0.90 -4.32
C ASP A 23 -10.03 -0.67 -5.31
N ASN A 24 -9.92 -1.50 -6.35
CA ASN A 24 -8.87 -1.39 -7.35
C ASN A 24 -9.19 -0.44 -8.51
N TYR A 25 -10.46 -0.01 -8.62
CA TYR A 25 -10.98 0.88 -9.67
C TYR A 25 -10.68 0.42 -11.10
N GLY A 26 -10.80 -0.88 -11.39
CA GLY A 26 -10.50 -1.41 -12.73
C GLY A 26 -9.00 -1.42 -13.01
N GLY A 27 -8.18 -1.85 -12.05
CA GLY A 27 -6.72 -1.88 -12.15
C GLY A 27 -6.02 -0.51 -12.07
N SER A 28 -6.74 0.59 -11.91
CA SER A 28 -6.15 1.94 -11.97
C SER A 28 -5.52 2.40 -10.65
N ARG A 29 -5.73 1.66 -9.54
CA ARG A 29 -5.10 2.03 -8.26
C ARG A 29 -3.61 1.74 -8.32
N ALA A 30 -2.81 2.77 -8.11
CA ALA A 30 -1.39 2.64 -7.87
C ALA A 30 -1.11 2.10 -6.45
N PHE A 31 -0.25 1.11 -6.39
CA PHE A 31 0.38 0.60 -5.18
C PHE A 31 1.87 0.96 -5.19
N VAL A 32 2.50 0.92 -4.02
CA VAL A 32 3.94 1.10 -3.87
C VAL A 32 4.52 -0.10 -3.14
N GLY A 33 5.72 -0.50 -3.54
CA GLY A 33 6.51 -1.45 -2.78
C GLY A 33 7.77 -1.89 -3.49
N ILE A 34 8.37 -3.00 -3.11
CA ILE A 34 8.00 -3.85 -1.96
C ILE A 34 8.17 -3.06 -0.65
N VAL A 35 7.14 -2.99 0.20
CA VAL A 35 7.19 -2.28 1.49
C VAL A 35 7.60 -3.17 2.66
N LEU A 36 7.42 -4.49 2.50
CA LEU A 36 7.75 -5.52 3.48
C LEU A 36 7.96 -6.84 2.74
N GLU A 37 8.95 -7.62 3.14
CA GLU A 37 9.13 -9.00 2.72
C GLU A 37 9.23 -9.88 3.97
N ILE A 38 8.31 -10.84 4.12
CA ILE A 38 8.23 -11.69 5.30
C ILE A 38 7.64 -13.06 4.93
N ASN A 39 8.19 -14.14 5.47
CA ASN A 39 7.76 -15.51 5.18
C ASN A 39 7.75 -15.85 3.67
N GLY A 40 8.66 -15.25 2.89
CA GLY A 40 8.73 -15.44 1.44
C GLY A 40 7.65 -14.70 0.64
N LEU A 41 6.81 -13.88 1.30
CA LEU A 41 5.79 -13.06 0.66
C LEU A 41 6.24 -11.61 0.58
N LYS A 42 5.96 -10.98 -0.56
CA LYS A 42 6.18 -9.55 -0.81
C LYS A 42 4.91 -8.80 -0.49
N TYR A 43 5.03 -7.58 0.05
CA TYR A 43 3.88 -6.71 0.31
C TYR A 43 3.94 -5.43 -0.51
N LEU A 44 2.77 -5.04 -1.03
CA LEU A 44 2.53 -3.74 -1.63
C LEU A 44 1.50 -2.96 -0.82
N ALA A 45 1.67 -1.64 -0.71
CA ALA A 45 0.72 -0.77 -0.03
C ALA A 45 0.01 0.15 -1.02
N PRO A 46 -1.33 0.30 -0.91
CA PRO A 46 -2.09 1.17 -1.80
C PRO A 46 -1.79 2.65 -1.52
N LEU A 47 -1.73 3.44 -2.61
CA LEU A 47 -1.73 4.90 -2.51
C LEU A 47 -3.15 5.43 -2.42
N THR A 48 -3.29 6.59 -1.78
CA THR A 48 -4.53 7.37 -1.77
C THR A 48 -4.22 8.85 -1.85
N SER A 49 -5.07 9.61 -2.55
CA SER A 49 -4.97 11.06 -2.63
C SER A 49 -5.23 11.73 -1.28
N HIS A 50 -4.74 12.96 -1.14
CA HIS A 50 -4.99 13.75 0.07
C HIS A 50 -6.48 14.00 0.28
N LYS A 51 -6.94 13.84 1.52
CA LYS A 51 -8.27 14.21 1.99
C LYS A 51 -8.13 14.87 3.37
N PRO A 52 -8.89 15.94 3.70
CA PRO A 52 -8.73 16.66 4.98
C PRO A 52 -8.76 15.78 6.23
N LYS A 53 -9.57 14.71 6.23
CA LYS A 53 -9.65 13.76 7.36
C LYS A 53 -8.31 13.07 7.68
N GLN A 54 -7.42 12.93 6.71
CA GLN A 54 -6.10 12.30 6.88
C GLN A 54 -5.15 13.16 7.72
N ASP A 55 -5.42 14.47 7.85
CA ASP A 55 -4.60 15.36 8.66
C ASP A 55 -4.65 14.98 10.14
N ARG A 56 -5.75 14.34 10.57
CA ARG A 56 -5.94 13.81 11.94
C ARG A 56 -5.07 12.58 12.26
N ILE A 57 -4.54 11.90 11.25
CA ILE A 57 -3.64 10.76 11.44
C ILE A 57 -2.29 11.32 11.91
N PRO A 58 -1.73 10.92 13.07
CA PRO A 58 -0.41 11.37 13.49
C PRO A 58 0.65 11.02 12.45
N SER A 59 1.60 11.91 12.19
CA SER A 59 2.67 11.63 11.21
C SER A 59 3.54 10.45 11.61
N SER A 60 3.62 10.12 12.90
CA SER A 60 4.31 8.95 13.45
C SER A 60 3.48 7.65 13.46
N ALA A 61 2.23 7.69 13.02
CA ALA A 61 1.37 6.50 13.04
C ALA A 61 1.95 5.41 12.11
N PRO A 62 2.08 4.15 12.57
CA PRO A 62 2.59 3.07 11.73
C PRO A 62 1.60 2.64 10.65
N SER A 63 0.31 2.97 10.80
CA SER A 63 -0.75 2.61 9.86
C SER A 63 -0.69 3.33 8.50
N ALA A 64 0.05 4.44 8.40
CA ALA A 64 0.18 5.18 7.15
C ALA A 64 1.49 5.96 7.08
N PHE A 65 1.90 6.29 5.86
CA PHE A 65 3.02 7.20 5.60
C PHE A 65 2.53 8.38 4.74
N LYS A 66 2.49 9.59 5.30
CA LYS A 66 2.01 10.78 4.60
C LYS A 66 3.02 11.20 3.54
N LEU A 67 2.52 11.55 2.36
CA LEU A 67 3.31 12.04 1.25
C LEU A 67 3.11 13.54 1.07
N HIS A 68 4.21 14.23 0.86
CA HIS A 68 4.22 15.63 0.44
C HIS A 68 5.37 15.85 -0.54
N GLU A 69 5.39 17.01 -1.20
CA GLU A 69 6.52 17.35 -2.05
C GLU A 69 7.79 17.52 -1.22
N ARG A 70 8.91 16.96 -1.68
CA ARG A 70 10.17 16.94 -0.94
C ARG A 70 10.66 18.33 -0.53
N THR A 71 10.44 19.32 -1.40
CA THR A 71 10.86 20.71 -1.20
C THR A 71 9.76 21.60 -0.61
N ASP A 72 8.52 21.11 -0.51
CA ASP A 72 7.37 21.86 0.01
C ASP A 72 6.42 20.93 0.81
N PRO A 73 6.56 20.89 2.14
CA PRO A 73 5.69 20.10 3.01
C PRO A 73 4.22 20.54 3.02
N THR A 74 3.92 21.75 2.55
CA THR A 74 2.53 22.24 2.47
C THR A 74 1.78 21.62 1.30
N ASN A 75 2.51 21.21 0.24
CA ASN A 75 1.94 20.49 -0.89
C ASN A 75 1.77 18.99 -0.57
N LYS A 76 0.59 18.67 -0.01
CA LYS A 76 0.22 17.30 0.39
C LYS A 76 -0.11 16.45 -0.83
N LEU A 77 0.60 15.33 -0.98
CA LEU A 77 0.49 14.41 -2.11
C LEU A 77 -0.27 13.11 -1.75
N GLY A 78 -0.93 13.06 -0.59
CA GLY A 78 -1.68 11.89 -0.14
C GLY A 78 -0.92 11.04 0.87
N MET A 79 -1.11 9.72 0.83
CA MET A 79 -0.42 8.81 1.74
C MET A 79 -0.31 7.38 1.18
N ILE A 80 0.65 6.63 1.71
CA ILE A 80 0.76 5.17 1.61
C ILE A 80 -0.05 4.58 2.76
N CYS A 81 -1.08 3.79 2.48
CA CYS A 81 -1.92 3.18 3.52
C CYS A 81 -1.36 1.81 3.94
N LEU A 82 -0.39 1.79 4.86
CA LEU A 82 0.25 0.56 5.33
C LEU A 82 -0.74 -0.39 6.05
N ASN A 83 -1.78 0.14 6.68
CA ASN A 83 -2.86 -0.67 7.26
C ASN A 83 -3.64 -1.49 6.23
N ASN A 84 -3.55 -1.12 4.95
CA ASN A 84 -4.19 -1.82 3.84
C ASN A 84 -3.17 -2.47 2.88
N MET A 85 -1.94 -2.72 3.34
CA MET A 85 -0.96 -3.44 2.53
C MET A 85 -1.40 -4.88 2.27
N LEU A 86 -1.07 -5.39 1.09
CA LEU A 86 -1.50 -6.69 0.60
C LEU A 86 -0.27 -7.55 0.31
N PRO A 87 -0.26 -8.84 0.71
CA PRO A 87 0.69 -9.79 0.18
C PRO A 87 0.44 -9.95 -1.32
N VAL A 88 1.49 -10.18 -2.08
CA VAL A 88 1.43 -10.38 -3.54
C VAL A 88 2.49 -11.36 -4.00
N THR A 89 2.23 -11.96 -5.15
CA THR A 89 3.20 -12.68 -5.98
C THR A 89 3.51 -11.88 -7.24
N ASP A 90 4.58 -12.24 -7.95
CA ASP A 90 5.01 -11.50 -9.14
C ASP A 90 4.02 -11.64 -10.32
N ASP A 91 3.16 -12.66 -10.33
CA ASP A 91 2.18 -12.91 -11.40
C ASP A 91 0.89 -12.09 -11.28
N VAL A 92 0.64 -11.46 -10.12
CA VAL A 92 -0.57 -10.65 -9.87
C VAL A 92 -0.31 -9.15 -9.89
N ILE A 93 0.94 -8.73 -10.12
CA ILE A 93 1.37 -7.34 -10.12
C ILE A 93 2.06 -6.97 -11.44
N GLU A 94 1.95 -5.71 -11.82
CA GLU A 94 2.67 -5.14 -12.96
C GLU A 94 3.28 -3.80 -12.55
N LEU A 95 4.44 -3.45 -13.12
CA LEU A 95 5.01 -2.11 -12.91
C LEU A 95 4.08 -1.07 -13.52
N LEU A 96 3.76 -0.03 -12.76
CA LEU A 96 2.95 1.07 -13.26
C LEU A 96 3.74 1.84 -14.32
N ASP A 97 3.23 1.87 -15.56
CA ASP A 97 3.75 2.75 -16.59
C ASP A 97 3.35 4.21 -16.29
N ILE A 98 4.23 4.94 -15.61
CA ILE A 98 4.08 6.36 -15.28
C ILE A 98 4.01 7.22 -16.55
N SER A 99 4.69 6.80 -17.63
CA SER A 99 4.77 7.57 -18.87
C SER A 99 3.45 7.57 -19.65
N ALA A 100 2.67 6.50 -19.53
CA ALA A 100 1.34 6.36 -20.11
C ALA A 100 0.24 7.10 -19.32
N GLN A 101 0.55 7.68 -18.15
CA GLN A 101 -0.45 8.34 -17.31
C GLN A 101 -0.76 9.77 -17.77
N PRO A 102 -1.97 10.30 -17.50
CA PRO A 102 -2.30 11.69 -17.76
C PRO A 102 -1.29 12.66 -17.12
N ALA A 103 -0.88 13.70 -17.85
CA ALA A 103 0.25 14.57 -17.47
C ALA A 103 0.16 15.14 -16.03
N ARG A 104 -1.04 15.45 -15.53
CA ARG A 104 -1.21 15.90 -14.14
C ARG A 104 -0.90 14.79 -13.13
N TYR A 105 -1.37 13.58 -13.39
CA TYR A 105 -1.15 12.42 -12.54
C TYR A 105 0.32 11.97 -12.58
N GLN A 106 0.92 11.96 -13.78
CA GLN A 106 2.35 11.71 -13.99
C GLN A 106 3.24 12.63 -13.13
N ARG A 107 3.01 13.95 -13.18
CA ARG A 107 3.76 14.91 -12.35
C ARG A 107 3.63 14.64 -10.86
N MET A 108 2.43 14.27 -10.41
CA MET A 108 2.19 13.91 -9.01
C MET A 108 2.96 12.64 -8.62
N LEU A 109 2.93 11.60 -9.45
CA LEU A 109 3.66 10.35 -9.23
C LEU A 109 5.17 10.58 -9.13
N TYR A 110 5.77 11.44 -9.97
CA TYR A 110 7.18 11.78 -9.86
C TYR A 110 7.52 12.47 -8.54
N LYS A 111 6.71 13.45 -8.10
CA LYS A 111 6.92 14.10 -6.80
C LYS A 111 6.79 13.12 -5.63
N GLN A 112 5.81 12.22 -5.69
CA GLN A 112 5.66 11.14 -4.72
C GLN A 112 6.88 10.21 -4.73
N TYR A 113 7.36 9.82 -5.92
CA TYR A 113 8.53 8.95 -6.08
C TYR A 113 9.79 9.56 -5.46
N GLU A 114 10.08 10.84 -5.71
CA GLU A 114 11.22 11.52 -5.10
C GLU A 114 11.16 11.51 -3.57
N TYR A 115 9.98 11.76 -3.01
CA TYR A 115 9.79 11.76 -1.56
C TYR A 115 9.88 10.34 -0.97
N ILE A 116 9.31 9.34 -1.65
CA ILE A 116 9.39 7.94 -1.24
C ILE A 116 10.85 7.45 -1.27
N LYS A 117 11.60 7.79 -2.32
CA LYS A 117 12.98 7.33 -2.52
C LYS A 117 13.91 7.72 -1.37
N VAL A 118 13.71 8.89 -0.77
CA VAL A 118 14.52 9.35 0.38
C VAL A 118 14.02 8.85 1.73
N ASN A 119 12.85 8.20 1.80
CA ASN A 119 12.21 7.70 3.02
C ASN A 119 11.99 6.18 3.01
N ILE A 120 12.64 5.43 2.10
CA ILE A 120 12.46 3.98 1.94
C ILE A 120 12.60 3.24 3.28
N THR A 121 13.68 3.49 4.02
CA THR A 121 13.97 2.82 5.30
C THR A 121 12.89 3.09 6.36
N GLU A 122 12.31 4.29 6.38
CA GLU A 122 11.23 4.60 7.30
C GLU A 122 9.94 3.88 6.93
N ILE A 123 9.60 3.82 5.64
CA ILE A 123 8.42 3.12 5.15
C ILE A 123 8.52 1.61 5.48
N GLU A 124 9.68 1.00 5.22
CA GLU A 124 9.93 -0.43 5.53
C GLU A 124 9.86 -0.69 7.04
N SER A 125 10.50 0.16 7.84
CA SER A 125 10.47 0.04 9.31
C SER A 125 9.04 0.17 9.86
N ARG A 126 8.24 1.10 9.33
CA ARG A 126 6.82 1.25 9.71
C ARG A 126 5.99 0.03 9.31
N ALA A 127 6.19 -0.50 8.10
CA ALA A 127 5.48 -1.69 7.62
C ALA A 127 5.80 -2.91 8.49
N GLN A 128 7.08 -3.14 8.79
CA GLN A 128 7.54 -4.22 9.67
C GLN A 128 6.97 -4.09 11.09
N ASN A 129 6.99 -2.88 11.65
CA ASN A 129 6.43 -2.62 12.97
C ASN A 129 4.91 -2.84 13.00
N LEU A 130 4.19 -2.30 12.01
CA LEU A 130 2.74 -2.48 11.91
C LEU A 130 2.36 -3.96 11.80
N TYR A 131 3.09 -4.71 10.98
CA TYR A 131 2.89 -6.15 10.84
C TYR A 131 3.02 -6.86 12.19
N LYS A 132 4.08 -6.58 12.96
CA LYS A 132 4.27 -7.15 14.31
C LYS A 132 3.13 -6.74 15.25
N ILE A 133 2.77 -5.45 15.26
CA ILE A 133 1.70 -4.93 16.13
C ILE A 133 0.37 -5.65 15.88
N VAL A 134 0.06 -5.94 14.62
CA VAL A 134 -1.20 -6.59 14.23
C VAL A 134 -1.15 -8.10 14.45
N THR A 135 -0.06 -8.77 14.08
CA THR A 135 0.01 -10.25 14.05
C THR A 135 0.53 -10.88 15.34
N VAL A 136 1.42 -10.20 16.06
CA VAL A 136 2.06 -10.70 17.28
C VAL A 136 1.48 -10.03 18.52
N ASP A 137 1.54 -8.70 18.57
CA ASP A 137 1.10 -7.94 19.75
C ASP A 137 -0.44 -7.86 19.83
N GLN A 138 -1.13 -8.13 18.71
CA GLN A 138 -2.58 -8.12 18.55
C GLN A 138 -3.25 -6.87 19.15
N ASN A 139 -2.63 -5.71 18.92
CA ASN A 139 -3.11 -4.46 19.48
C ASN A 139 -4.53 -4.15 18.97
N LYS A 140 -5.49 -4.04 19.90
CA LYS A 140 -6.92 -3.87 19.59
C LYS A 140 -7.25 -2.75 18.61
N PHE A 141 -6.55 -1.61 18.71
CA PHE A 141 -6.80 -0.50 17.80
C PHE A 141 -6.33 -0.85 16.39
N PHE A 142 -5.08 -1.32 16.25
CA PHE A 142 -4.53 -1.62 14.93
C PHE A 142 -5.19 -2.82 14.26
N THR A 143 -5.55 -3.88 15.00
CA THR A 143 -6.32 -5.01 14.46
C THR A 143 -7.72 -4.60 13.99
N SER A 144 -8.30 -3.53 14.54
CA SER A 144 -9.60 -3.03 14.08
C SER A 144 -9.53 -2.27 12.75
N ILE A 145 -8.40 -1.63 12.43
CA ILE A 145 -8.25 -0.75 11.26
C ILE A 145 -7.38 -1.32 10.13
N CYS A 146 -6.60 -2.37 10.40
CA CYS A 146 -5.77 -3.03 9.41
C CYS A 146 -6.51 -4.19 8.75
N CYS A 147 -6.12 -4.53 7.53
CA CYS A 147 -6.42 -5.84 6.98
C CYS A 147 -5.84 -6.93 7.91
N ASP A 148 -6.54 -8.05 8.01
CA ASP A 148 -5.98 -9.24 8.64
C ASP A 148 -4.88 -9.82 7.73
N PHE A 149 -3.63 -9.49 8.05
CA PHE A 149 -2.48 -9.90 7.24
C PHE A 149 -2.36 -11.42 7.15
N LYS A 150 -2.73 -12.17 8.20
CA LYS A 150 -2.61 -13.63 8.20
C LYS A 150 -3.65 -14.27 7.28
N VAL A 151 -4.89 -13.79 7.34
CA VAL A 151 -5.95 -14.22 6.41
C VAL A 151 -5.57 -13.90 4.96
N LEU A 152 -4.97 -12.72 4.72
CA LEU A 152 -4.50 -12.36 3.37
C LEU A 152 -3.32 -13.22 2.89
N GLU A 153 -2.40 -13.64 3.77
CA GLU A 153 -1.29 -14.54 3.42
C GLU A 153 -1.81 -15.91 2.98
N GLU A 154 -2.80 -16.46 3.68
CA GLU A 154 -3.46 -17.72 3.31
C GLU A 154 -4.22 -17.60 1.97
N ALA A 155 -4.92 -16.48 1.77
CA ALA A 155 -5.60 -16.20 0.51
C ALA A 155 -4.62 -16.01 -0.66
N CYS A 156 -3.47 -15.38 -0.42
CA CYS A 156 -2.41 -15.25 -1.41
C CYS A 156 -1.89 -16.60 -1.87
N ASN A 157 -1.62 -17.51 -0.93
CA ASN A 157 -1.08 -18.84 -1.23
C ASN A 157 -2.09 -19.78 -1.93
N SER A 158 -3.40 -19.50 -1.80
CA SER A 158 -4.46 -20.29 -2.42
C SER A 158 -4.98 -19.70 -3.74
N PHE A 159 -4.48 -18.53 -4.16
CA PHE A 159 -4.91 -17.90 -5.39
C PHE A 159 -4.40 -18.67 -6.61
N ASN A 160 -5.33 -19.14 -7.43
CA ASN A 160 -5.04 -19.68 -8.75
C ASN A 160 -5.56 -18.69 -9.79
N ARG A 161 -4.66 -18.17 -10.62
CA ARG A 161 -5.01 -17.22 -11.67
C ARG A 161 -6.07 -17.83 -12.60
N PRO A 162 -7.20 -17.14 -12.86
CA PRO A 162 -8.16 -17.60 -13.85
C PRO A 162 -7.48 -17.72 -15.22
N THR A 163 -7.53 -18.91 -15.81
CA THR A 163 -7.10 -19.20 -17.19
C THR A 163 -7.93 -18.44 -18.21
#